data_AF-A0A1G1C3I8-F1
#
_entry.id   AF-A0A1G1C3I8-F1
#
_cell.length_a   1.000
_cell.length_b   1.000
_cell.length_c   1.000
_cell.angle_alpha   90.00
_cell.angle_beta   90.00
_cell.angle_gamma   90.00
#
_symmetry.space_group_name_H-M   'P 1'
#
loop_
_entity.id
_entity.type
_entity.pdbx_description
1 polymer ?
#
loop_
_entity_poly.entity_id
_entity_poly.type
_entity_poly.pdbx_seq_one_letter_code
_entity_poly.pdbx_strand_id
1 'polypeptide(L)'
;MAIIRKKTWPHYFELIKSGKKKFDLRVADFKVKKGDTLVLEEWDPKTKQYTGRQVKKKINFFLRFSLDEFGQQKEIKKHGFYVIQLED
;
A
#
# COMPACT_ATOMS: atom_id res chain seq x y z
N MET A 1 3.22 -17.64 7.90
CA MET A 1 2.84 -16.26 7.53
C MET A 1 4.08 -15.39 7.65
N ALA A 2 4.36 -14.55 6.66
CA ALA A 2 5.48 -13.62 6.73
C ALA A 2 5.05 -12.27 7.34
N ILE A 3 6.01 -11.59 7.96
CA ILE A 3 5.86 -10.20 8.40
C ILE A 3 6.68 -9.34 7.43
N ILE A 4 6.02 -8.41 6.77
CA ILE A 4 6.63 -7.52 5.78
C ILE A 4 6.59 -6.11 6.34
N ARG A 5 7.77 -5.49 6.53
CA ARG A 5 7.88 -4.12 7.04
C ARG A 5 8.07 -3.15 5.88
N LYS A 6 7.27 -2.08 5.85
CA LYS A 6 7.38 -1.02 4.85
C LYS A 6 7.17 0.33 5.51
N LYS A 7 7.94 1.32 5.05
CA LYS A 7 7.71 2.73 5.38
C LYS A 7 6.35 3.20 4.88
N THR A 8 5.68 4.04 5.67
CA THR A 8 4.50 4.80 5.27
C THR A 8 4.61 6.27 5.70
N TRP A 9 3.94 7.15 4.99
CA TRP A 9 3.90 8.58 5.31
C TRP A 9 2.83 8.86 6.38
N PRO A 10 2.95 9.94 7.19
CA PRO A 10 2.06 10.17 8.32
C PRO A 10 0.58 10.27 7.93
N HIS A 11 0.26 10.93 6.82
CA HIS A 11 -1.13 11.04 6.36
C HIS A 11 -1.75 9.69 5.97
N TYR A 12 -0.99 8.82 5.28
CA TYR A 12 -1.46 7.46 4.98
C TYR A 12 -1.50 6.58 6.23
N PHE A 13 -0.57 6.76 7.16
CA PHE A 13 -0.57 6.07 8.44
C PHE A 13 -1.89 6.29 9.18
N GLU A 14 -2.33 7.54 9.34
CA GLU A 14 -3.59 7.85 10.03
C GLU A 14 -4.82 7.29 9.29
N LEU A 15 -4.85 7.39 7.96
CA LEU A 15 -5.95 6.84 7.16
C LEU A 15 -6.05 5.30 7.28
N ILE A 16 -4.92 4.60 7.34
CA ILE A 16 -4.89 3.14 7.48
C ILE A 16 -5.16 2.71 8.92
N LYS A 17 -4.64 3.47 9.90
CA LYS A 17 -4.88 3.25 11.32
C LYS A 17 -6.35 3.40 11.68
N SER A 18 -7.00 4.46 11.20
CA SER A 18 -8.44 4.71 11.40
C SER A 18 -9.34 3.72 10.66
N GLY A 19 -8.81 2.96 9.70
CA GLY A 19 -9.60 2.01 8.89
C GLY A 19 -10.34 2.64 7.71
N LYS A 20 -10.25 3.97 7.55
CA LYS A 20 -10.81 4.69 6.39
C LYS A 20 -10.18 4.24 5.07
N LYS A 21 -8.87 3.97 5.07
CA LYS A 21 -8.12 3.44 3.93
C LYS A 21 -7.75 1.98 4.16
N LYS A 22 -8.22 1.11 3.27
CA LYS A 22 -8.10 -0.36 3.32
C LYS A 22 -7.17 -0.92 2.22
N PHE A 23 -6.44 -0.07 1.49
CA PHE A 23 -5.49 -0.47 0.44
C PHE A 23 -4.16 0.29 0.55
N ASP A 24 -3.07 -0.32 0.06
CA ASP A 24 -1.73 0.27 -0.07
C ASP A 24 -1.16 -0.12 -1.45
N LEU A 25 -0.83 0.87 -2.28
CA LEU A 25 -0.29 0.66 -3.62
C LEU A 25 1.23 0.70 -3.57
N ARG A 26 1.88 -0.33 -4.14
CA ARG A 26 3.34 -0.47 -4.13
C ARG A 26 3.85 -1.00 -5.45
N VAL A 27 5.10 -0.66 -5.76
CA VAL A 27 5.89 -1.39 -6.76
C VAL A 27 6.04 -2.84 -6.28
N ALA A 28 5.83 -3.80 -7.19
CA ALA A 28 5.88 -5.22 -6.88
C ALA A 28 7.32 -5.77 -6.79
N ASP A 29 8.19 -5.08 -6.02
CA ASP A 29 9.59 -5.46 -5.77
C ASP A 29 9.77 -6.44 -4.58
N PHE A 30 8.66 -6.95 -4.04
CA PHE A 30 8.59 -7.91 -2.94
C PHE A 30 7.42 -8.87 -3.11
N LYS A 31 7.52 -10.03 -2.48
CA LYS A 31 6.48 -11.07 -2.53
C LYS A 31 5.49 -10.88 -1.37
N VAL A 32 4.21 -11.07 -1.66
CA VAL A 32 3.11 -11.11 -0.69
C VAL A 32 2.22 -12.32 -0.96
N LYS A 33 1.56 -12.83 0.07
CA LYS A 33 0.46 -13.79 -0.09
C LYS A 33 -0.65 -13.51 0.92
N LYS A 34 -1.84 -14.08 0.66
CA LYS A 34 -2.96 -14.04 1.59
C LYS A 34 -2.53 -14.60 2.95
N GLY A 35 -2.88 -13.89 4.02
CA GLY A 35 -2.53 -14.22 5.39
C GLY A 35 -1.23 -13.59 5.89
N ASP A 36 -0.35 -13.07 5.04
CA ASP A 36 0.81 -12.31 5.50
C ASP A 36 0.40 -11.02 6.23
N THR A 37 1.31 -10.47 7.02
CA THR A 37 1.08 -9.20 7.75
C THR A 37 1.98 -8.11 7.19
N LEU A 38 1.37 -7.01 6.73
CA LEU A 38 2.07 -5.79 6.37
C LEU A 38 2.14 -4.88 7.61
N VAL A 39 3.36 -4.57 8.04
CA VAL A 39 3.65 -3.61 9.12
C VAL A 39 4.09 -2.31 8.47
N LEU A 40 3.26 -1.28 8.63
CA LEU A 40 3.53 0.05 8.12
C LEU A 40 4.14 0.90 9.23
N GLU A 41 5.40 1.25 9.04
CA GLU A 41 6.20 2.04 9.98
C GLU A 41 6.15 3.51 9.54
N GLU A 42 5.64 4.37 10.41
CA GLU A 42 5.51 5.79 10.10
C GLU A 42 6.89 6.44 10.01
N TRP A 43 7.12 7.09 8.88
CA TRP A 43 8.31 7.89 8.61
C TRP A 43 7.94 9.34 8.49
N ASP A 44 8.56 10.20 9.29
CA ASP A 44 8.41 11.63 9.18
C ASP A 44 9.38 12.19 8.12
N PRO A 45 8.89 12.73 6.99
CA PRO A 45 9.75 13.30 5.95
C PRO A 45 10.47 14.58 6.39
N LYS A 46 9.97 15.29 7.43
CA LYS A 46 10.59 16.53 7.93
C LYS A 46 11.85 16.22 8.74
N THR A 47 11.75 15.28 9.67
CA THR A 47 12.87 14.86 10.52
C THR A 47 13.74 13.80 9.86
N LYS A 48 13.26 13.16 8.78
CA LYS A 48 13.91 12.03 8.11
C LYS A 48 14.17 10.87 9.08
N GLN A 49 13.20 10.59 9.94
CA GLN A 49 13.29 9.55 10.96
C GLN A 49 11.98 8.76 11.05
N TYR A 50 12.07 7.53 11.56
CA TYR A 50 10.90 6.79 12.00
C TYR A 50 10.37 7.40 13.30
N THR A 51 9.06 7.57 13.42
CA THR A 51 8.43 8.12 14.63
C THR A 51 8.29 7.07 15.74
N GLY A 52 8.59 5.80 15.44
CA GLY A 52 8.35 4.65 16.31
C GLY A 52 6.91 4.10 16.23
N ARG A 53 6.00 4.80 15.55
CA ARG A 53 4.61 4.36 15.36
C ARG A 53 4.53 3.31 14.25
N GLN A 54 3.71 2.29 14.46
CA GLN A 54 3.47 1.23 13.48
C GLN A 54 2.00 0.81 13.46
N VAL A 55 1.50 0.40 12.30
CA VAL A 55 0.19 -0.24 12.15
C VAL A 55 0.35 -1.56 11.41
N LYS A 56 -0.31 -2.62 11.92
CA LYS A 56 -0.26 -3.96 11.36
C LYS A 56 -1.57 -4.27 10.65
N LYS A 57 -1.51 -4.72 9.40
CA LYS A 57 -2.69 -5.14 8.63
C LYS A 57 -2.44 -6.52 8.01
N LYS A 58 -3.41 -7.42 8.12
CA LYS A 58 -3.38 -8.71 7.43
C LYS A 58 -3.74 -8.52 5.97
N ILE A 59 -2.99 -9.16 5.08
CA ILE A 59 -3.28 -9.17 3.65
C ILE A 59 -4.39 -10.18 3.38
N ASN A 60 -5.57 -9.70 2.99
CA ASN A 60 -6.72 -10.53 2.61
C ASN A 60 -6.90 -10.65 1.09
N PHE A 61 -6.55 -9.60 0.35
CA PHE A 61 -6.62 -9.49 -1.10
C PHE A 61 -5.43 -8.65 -1.60
N PHE A 62 -4.93 -8.97 -2.78
CA PHE A 62 -3.97 -8.15 -3.51
C PHE A 62 -4.11 -8.41 -5.01
N LEU A 63 -3.87 -7.38 -5.82
CA LEU A 63 -3.76 -7.48 -7.27
C LEU A 63 -2.35 -7.05 -7.65
N ARG A 64 -1.62 -7.94 -8.33
CA ARG A 64 -0.34 -7.61 -8.96
C ARG A 64 -0.60 -7.52 -10.45
N PHE A 65 -0.28 -6.39 -11.06
CA PHE A 65 -0.35 -6.24 -12.50
C PHE A 65 0.85 -5.46 -13.05
N SER A 66 1.18 -5.69 -14.31
CA SER A 66 2.15 -4.88 -15.06
C SER A 66 1.46 -3.71 -15.77
N LEU A 67 2.23 -2.69 -16.19
CA LEU A 67 1.69 -1.51 -16.86
C LEU A 67 0.90 -1.81 -18.14
N ASP A 68 1.15 -2.97 -18.77
CA ASP A 68 0.56 -3.34 -20.06
C ASP A 68 -0.20 -4.68 -20.03
N GLU A 69 -0.56 -5.17 -18.84
CA GLU A 69 -1.16 -6.51 -18.67
C GLU A 69 -2.46 -6.74 -19.47
N PHE A 70 -3.15 -5.66 -19.80
CA PHE A 70 -4.41 -5.59 -20.53
C PHE A 70 -4.33 -4.64 -21.74
N GLY A 71 -3.13 -4.36 -22.27
CA GLY A 71 -2.92 -3.42 -23.39
C GLY A 71 -3.17 -1.94 -23.07
N GLN A 72 -3.14 -1.58 -21.79
CA GLN A 72 -3.55 -0.28 -21.25
C GLN A 72 -2.39 0.68 -21.00
N GLN A 73 -1.15 0.33 -21.37
CA GLN A 73 0.02 1.15 -21.01
C GLN A 73 -0.08 2.58 -21.56
N LYS A 74 -0.59 2.77 -22.78
CA LYS A 74 -0.76 4.11 -23.38
C LYS A 74 -1.74 4.96 -22.58
N GLU A 75 -2.88 4.38 -22.21
CA GLU A 75 -3.92 5.07 -21.43
C GLU A 75 -3.45 5.37 -20.00
N ILE A 76 -2.77 4.43 -19.33
CA ILE A 76 -2.19 4.68 -18.00
C ILE A 76 -1.15 5.81 -18.04
N LYS A 77 -0.28 5.84 -19.06
CA LYS A 77 0.71 6.93 -19.20
C LYS A 77 0.07 8.29 -19.44
N LYS A 78 -1.09 8.32 -20.12
CA LYS A 78 -1.81 9.54 -20.46
C LYS A 78 -2.72 10.04 -19.33
N HIS A 79 -3.39 9.13 -18.64
CA HIS A 79 -4.48 9.44 -17.70
C HIS A 79 -4.18 9.04 -16.25
N GLY A 80 -3.11 8.27 -16.00
CA GLY A 80 -2.83 7.71 -14.68
C GLY A 80 -3.73 6.51 -14.37
N PHE A 81 -3.95 6.26 -13.08
CA PHE A 81 -4.80 5.17 -12.60
C PHE A 81 -5.58 5.61 -11.36
N TYR A 82 -6.78 5.05 -11.19
CA TYR A 82 -7.48 5.09 -9.92
C TYR A 82 -7.25 3.80 -9.13
N VAL A 83 -7.20 3.93 -7.81
CA VAL A 83 -7.38 2.79 -6.89
C VAL A 83 -8.61 3.13 -6.06
N ILE A 84 -9.74 2.53 -6.42
CA ILE A 84 -11.04 2.83 -5.82
C ILE A 84 -11.33 1.78 -4.75
N GLN A 85 -11.62 2.23 -3.54
CA GLN A 85 -12.15 1.39 -2.47
C GLN A 85 -13.67 1.52 -2.47
N LEU A 86 -14.37 0.40 -2.49
CA LEU A 86 -15.82 0.31 -2.45
C LEU A 86 -16.29 0.03 -1.01
N GLU A 87 -17.49 0.48 -0.69
CA GLU A 87 -18.25 0.15 0.53
C GLU A 87 -19.68 -0.21 0.07
N ASP A 88 -20.38 -1.02 0.86
CA ASP A 88 -21.75 -1.48 0.56
C ASP A 88 -22.77 -0.32 0.58
#